data_AF-A0A4Q8LN95-F1
#
_entry.id   AF-A0A4Q8LN95-F1
#
_cell.length_a   1.000
_cell.length_b   1.000
_cell.length_c   1.000
_cell.angle_alpha   90.00
_cell.angle_beta   90.00
_cell.angle_gamma   90.00
#
_symmetry.space_group_name_H-M   'P 1'
#
loop_
_entity.id
_entity.type
_entity.pdbx_description
1 polymer ?
#
loop_
_entity_poly.entity_id
_entity_poly.type
_entity_poly.pdbx_seq_one_letter_code
_entity_poly.pdbx_strand_id
1 'polypeptide(L)'
;MSPRGRFNLVMGVLVLAAVGFGVWRWRRQADEAAALSARIAAQTAQAQRAFAARNDPAGAAPPRTDALAASALPPWSEPLGANLQAVLRRADAGEAAAACRIAVELMLCAAPSPADAGRDRCQGVDAGLRGKAAFYLRKAALAGNRDALLRYAAGPFPQAAQAQDHERYLQDPGFADWYGEAVPMLQRALQAGDPRAALLLANAYSDDQGLLDARVPDDPALAYRYRLLLSYLKAGPAPDVSTLALRQRVDAERQAQRLFREAFGSRALAAPVSADLELRPDDPAAAPCQ
;
A
#
# COMPACT_ATOMS: atom_id res chain seq x y z
N MET A 1 -43.61 13.95 56.26
CA MET A 1 -42.64 13.24 55.37
C MET A 1 -41.27 13.33 56.04
N SER A 2 -40.66 12.19 56.40
CA SER A 2 -39.37 12.21 57.11
C SER A 2 -38.23 12.64 56.15
N PRO A 3 -37.17 13.29 56.66
CA PRO A 3 -36.02 13.71 55.84
C PRO A 3 -35.38 12.56 55.03
N ARG A 4 -35.43 11.33 55.54
CA ARG A 4 -34.98 10.11 54.83
C ARG A 4 -35.85 9.79 53.60
N GLY A 5 -37.16 10.02 53.67
CA GLY A 5 -38.07 9.80 52.54
C GLY A 5 -37.81 10.76 51.36
N ARG A 6 -37.43 12.01 51.66
CA ARG A 6 -37.08 13.00 50.62
C ARG A 6 -35.79 12.64 49.89
N PHE A 7 -34.77 12.16 50.62
CA PHE A 7 -33.50 11.76 50.02
C PHE A 7 -33.64 10.57 49.05
N ASN A 8 -34.37 9.53 49.46
CA ASN A 8 -34.58 8.35 48.60
C ASN A 8 -35.34 8.68 47.31
N LEU A 9 -36.30 9.62 47.37
CA LEU A 9 -37.03 10.06 46.19
C LEU A 9 -36.12 10.82 45.21
N VAL A 10 -35.30 11.75 45.71
CA VAL A 10 -34.34 12.49 44.87
C VAL A 10 -33.32 11.55 44.22
N MET A 11 -32.76 10.60 44.96
CA MET A 11 -31.83 9.61 44.41
C MET A 11 -32.49 8.70 43.36
N GLY A 12 -33.74 8.27 43.59
CA GLY A 12 -34.48 7.49 42.60
C GLY A 12 -34.69 8.23 41.28
N VAL A 13 -35.02 9.53 41.33
CA VAL A 13 -35.19 10.37 40.14
C VAL A 13 -33.87 10.55 39.39
N LEU A 14 -32.75 10.78 40.10
CA LEU A 14 -31.43 10.93 39.46
C LEU A 14 -30.97 9.66 38.74
N VAL A 15 -31.20 8.48 39.34
CA VAL A 15 -30.86 7.20 38.69
C VAL A 15 -31.69 6.98 37.42
N LEU A 16 -33.00 7.26 37.48
CA LEU A 16 -33.86 7.15 36.29
C LEU A 16 -33.45 8.15 35.19
N ALA A 17 -33.07 9.37 35.55
CA ALA A 17 -32.58 10.36 34.61
C ALA A 17 -31.27 9.92 33.95
N ALA A 18 -30.33 9.35 34.71
CA ALA A 18 -29.06 8.85 34.18
C ALA A 18 -29.25 7.67 33.21
N VAL A 19 -30.14 6.73 33.55
CA VAL A 19 -30.50 5.60 32.66
C VAL A 19 -31.18 6.11 31.39
N GLY A 20 -32.15 7.03 31.52
CA GLY A 20 -32.84 7.65 30.39
C GLY A 20 -31.86 8.36 29.45
N PHE A 21 -30.91 9.11 30.00
CA PHE A 21 -29.86 9.78 29.23
C PHE A 21 -28.91 8.80 28.53
N GLY A 22 -28.53 7.71 29.21
CA GLY A 22 -27.70 6.66 28.63
C GLY A 22 -28.36 5.97 27.43
N VAL A 23 -29.64 5.61 27.56
CA VAL A 23 -30.43 5.00 26.47
C VAL A 23 -30.62 5.99 25.31
N TRP A 24 -30.91 7.27 25.60
CA TRP A 24 -31.04 8.31 24.60
C TRP A 24 -29.74 8.52 23.82
N ARG A 25 -28.60 8.63 24.52
CA ARG A 25 -27.27 8.79 23.91
C ARG A 25 -26.91 7.58 23.05
N TRP A 26 -27.18 6.36 23.52
CA TRP A 26 -26.93 5.14 22.75
C TRP A 26 -27.74 5.09 21.46
N ARG A 27 -29.04 5.44 21.51
CA ARG A 27 -29.88 5.54 20.31
C ARG A 27 -29.35 6.56 19.31
N ARG A 28 -28.99 7.76 19.79
CA ARG A 28 -28.42 8.81 18.93
C ARG A 28 -27.12 8.35 18.26
N GLN A 29 -26.26 7.65 19.00
CA GLN A 29 -25.02 7.10 18.44
C GLN A 29 -25.28 6.00 17.40
N ALA A 30 -26.31 5.18 17.61
CA ALA A 30 -26.74 4.18 16.63
C ALA A 30 -27.28 4.82 15.34
N ASP A 31 -28.06 5.89 15.45
CA ASP A 31 -28.60 6.64 14.30
C ASP A 31 -27.48 7.32 13.50
N GLU A 32 -26.50 7.94 14.19
CA GLU A 32 -25.33 8.55 13.57
C GLU A 32 -24.45 7.52 12.85
N ALA A 33 -24.24 6.34 13.46
CA ALA A 33 -23.53 5.23 12.84
C ALA A 33 -24.26 4.68 11.60
N ALA A 34 -25.60 4.54 11.68
CA ALA A 34 -26.42 4.12 10.55
C ALA A 34 -26.35 5.14 9.40
N ALA A 35 -26.43 6.44 9.70
CA ALA A 35 -26.31 7.50 8.69
C ALA A 35 -24.93 7.51 8.01
N LEU A 36 -23.84 7.29 8.77
CA LEU A 36 -22.49 7.17 8.22
C LEU A 36 -22.36 5.95 7.30
N SER A 37 -22.88 4.79 7.73
CA SER A 37 -22.86 3.56 6.94
C SER A 37 -23.62 3.72 5.61
N ALA A 38 -24.76 4.41 5.63
CA ALA A 38 -25.55 4.69 4.43
C ALA A 38 -24.80 5.60 3.44
N ARG A 39 -24.06 6.61 3.94
CA ARG A 39 -23.22 7.48 3.09
C ARG A 39 -22.08 6.71 2.43
N ILE A 40 -21.40 5.84 3.18
CA ILE A 40 -20.32 5.00 2.63
C ILE A 40 -20.87 4.05 1.56
N ALA A 41 -22.02 3.41 1.81
CA ALA A 41 -22.67 2.54 0.83
C ALA A 41 -23.06 3.31 -0.45
N ALA A 42 -23.61 4.52 -0.31
CA ALA A 42 -23.97 5.37 -1.45
C ALA A 42 -22.74 5.79 -2.26
N GLN A 43 -21.64 6.20 -1.61
CA GLN A 43 -20.38 6.55 -2.27
C GLN A 43 -19.77 5.35 -3.00
N THR A 44 -19.82 4.16 -2.40
CA THR A 44 -19.33 2.92 -3.01
C THR A 44 -20.13 2.55 -4.25
N ALA A 45 -21.47 2.66 -4.19
CA ALA A 45 -22.34 2.42 -5.34
C ALA A 45 -22.10 3.44 -6.48
N GLN A 46 -21.84 4.71 -6.16
CA GLN A 46 -21.46 5.72 -7.15
C GLN A 46 -20.12 5.40 -7.81
N ALA A 47 -19.10 5.02 -7.03
CA ALA A 47 -17.79 4.63 -7.55
C ALA A 47 -17.89 3.40 -8.47
N GLN A 48 -18.69 2.40 -8.11
CA GLN A 48 -18.94 1.23 -8.94
C GLN A 48 -19.65 1.59 -10.26
N ARG A 49 -20.65 2.48 -10.24
CA ARG A 49 -21.29 2.97 -11.47
C ARG A 49 -20.33 3.75 -12.35
N ALA A 50 -19.49 4.60 -11.76
CA ALA A 50 -18.48 5.35 -12.51
C ALA A 50 -17.43 4.42 -13.15
N PHE A 51 -17.05 3.33 -12.46
CA PHE A 51 -16.17 2.32 -13.01
C PHE A 51 -16.85 1.52 -14.14
N ALA A 52 -18.11 1.10 -13.94
CA ALA A 52 -18.88 0.40 -14.97
C ALA A 52 -19.06 1.26 -16.23
N ALA A 53 -19.37 2.54 -16.07
CA ALA A 53 -19.51 3.48 -17.20
C ALA A 53 -18.21 3.67 -17.99
N ARG A 54 -17.03 3.58 -17.34
CA ARG A 54 -15.73 3.61 -18.05
C ARG A 54 -15.42 2.33 -18.81
N ASN A 55 -16.00 1.20 -18.38
CA ASN A 55 -15.74 -0.12 -18.94
C ASN A 55 -16.88 -0.63 -19.83
N ASP A 56 -17.87 0.22 -20.14
CA ASP A 56 -18.97 -0.14 -21.03
C ASP A 56 -18.43 -0.32 -22.47
N PRO A 57 -18.44 -1.54 -23.02
CA PRO A 57 -17.87 -1.82 -24.34
C PRO A 57 -18.65 -1.15 -25.48
N ALA A 58 -19.87 -0.66 -25.23
CA ALA A 58 -20.70 -0.03 -26.26
C ALA A 58 -20.24 1.39 -26.66
N GLY A 59 -19.41 2.05 -25.83
CA GLY A 59 -18.88 3.40 -26.09
C GLY A 59 -17.39 3.43 -26.48
N ALA A 60 -16.74 2.28 -26.58
CA ALA A 60 -15.34 2.20 -26.93
C ALA A 60 -15.14 2.56 -28.41
N ALA A 61 -14.55 3.74 -28.67
CA ALA A 61 -13.89 3.99 -29.95
C ALA A 61 -13.00 2.77 -30.29
N PRO A 62 -12.96 2.32 -31.56
CA PRO A 62 -12.29 1.08 -31.93
C PRO A 62 -10.88 1.06 -31.34
N PRO A 63 -10.47 -0.07 -30.71
CA PRO A 63 -9.15 -0.16 -30.11
C PRO A 63 -8.13 0.14 -31.20
N ARG A 64 -7.33 1.21 -31.01
CA ARG A 64 -6.14 1.51 -31.80
C ARG A 64 -5.13 0.39 -31.59
N THR A 65 -5.38 -0.74 -32.23
CA THR A 65 -4.58 -1.96 -32.15
C THR A 65 -3.25 -1.77 -32.89
N ASP A 66 -3.19 -0.84 -33.83
CA ASP A 66 -1.97 -0.50 -34.57
C ASP A 66 -0.97 0.40 -33.81
N ALA A 67 -1.39 1.02 -32.68
CA ALA A 67 -0.49 1.86 -31.87
C ALA A 67 0.21 1.09 -30.72
N LEU A 68 -0.26 -0.11 -30.37
CA LEU A 68 0.26 -0.89 -29.25
C LEU A 68 1.55 -1.68 -29.58
N ALA A 69 1.77 -2.00 -30.86
CA ALA A 69 3.00 -2.65 -31.31
C ALA A 69 4.20 -1.67 -31.44
N ALA A 70 3.94 -0.36 -31.50
CA ALA A 70 4.94 0.64 -31.87
C ALA A 70 5.78 1.21 -30.73
N SER A 71 5.66 0.74 -29.49
CA SER A 71 6.63 1.10 -28.45
C SER A 71 6.53 0.20 -27.23
N ALA A 72 6.89 -1.08 -27.40
CA ALA A 72 7.45 -1.80 -26.24
C ALA A 72 8.58 -0.94 -25.65
N LEU A 73 8.66 -0.84 -24.33
CA LEU A 73 9.86 -0.23 -23.73
C LEU A 73 11.08 -1.04 -24.18
N PRO A 74 12.26 -0.42 -24.33
CA PRO A 74 13.47 -1.17 -24.60
C PRO A 74 13.61 -2.31 -23.57
N PRO A 75 14.25 -3.45 -23.89
CA PRO A 75 14.48 -4.48 -22.90
C PRO A 75 15.37 -3.95 -21.75
N TRP A 76 15.23 -4.54 -20.56
CA TRP A 76 16.03 -4.20 -19.37
C TRP A 76 17.52 -4.52 -19.52
N SER A 77 17.86 -5.43 -20.44
CA SER A 77 19.25 -5.74 -20.79
C SER A 77 19.95 -4.63 -21.57
N GLU A 78 19.19 -3.70 -22.16
CA GLU A 78 19.77 -2.53 -22.80
C GLU A 78 20.07 -1.44 -21.77
N PRO A 79 21.27 -0.84 -21.78
CA PRO A 79 21.64 0.18 -20.82
C PRO A 79 20.75 1.41 -20.98
N LEU A 80 20.41 2.05 -19.85
CA LEU A 80 19.57 3.23 -19.84
C LEU A 80 20.17 4.35 -20.70
N GLY A 81 21.50 4.54 -20.72
CA GLY A 81 22.14 5.63 -21.46
C GLY A 81 21.77 5.71 -22.94
N ALA A 82 21.66 4.56 -23.64
CA ALA A 82 21.26 4.51 -25.04
C ALA A 82 19.78 4.89 -25.26
N ASN A 83 18.95 4.72 -24.24
CA ASN A 83 17.50 4.81 -24.30
C ASN A 83 16.91 5.93 -23.41
N LEU A 84 17.76 6.70 -22.72
CA LEU A 84 17.38 7.58 -21.62
C LEU A 84 16.28 8.56 -22.04
N GLN A 85 16.49 9.28 -23.13
CA GLN A 85 15.54 10.29 -23.61
C GLN A 85 14.20 9.68 -24.07
N ALA A 86 14.23 8.48 -24.65
CA ALA A 86 13.01 7.78 -25.05
C ALA A 86 12.18 7.35 -23.84
N VAL A 87 12.82 6.71 -22.85
CA VAL A 87 12.15 6.27 -21.62
C VAL A 87 11.67 7.47 -20.80
N LEU A 88 12.48 8.53 -20.68
CA LEU A 88 12.15 9.73 -19.92
C LEU A 88 10.93 10.45 -20.49
N ARG A 89 10.87 10.66 -21.82
CA ARG A 89 9.70 11.29 -22.46
C ARG A 89 8.40 10.52 -22.20
N ARG A 90 8.45 9.20 -22.23
CA ARG A 90 7.28 8.33 -21.96
C ARG A 90 6.88 8.38 -20.48
N ALA A 91 7.85 8.34 -19.58
CA ALA A 91 7.63 8.53 -18.15
C ALA A 91 7.01 9.91 -17.87
N ASP A 92 7.48 10.95 -18.54
CA ASP A 92 6.96 12.32 -18.45
C ASP A 92 5.53 12.41 -18.99
N ALA A 93 5.21 11.68 -20.06
CA ALA A 93 3.86 11.51 -20.60
C ALA A 93 2.91 10.69 -19.71
N GLY A 94 3.39 10.12 -18.60
CA GLY A 94 2.57 9.41 -17.62
C GLY A 94 2.46 7.90 -17.85
N GLU A 95 3.30 7.32 -18.72
CA GLU A 95 3.32 5.87 -18.90
C GLU A 95 3.92 5.17 -17.67
N ALA A 96 3.09 4.38 -16.98
CA ALA A 96 3.43 3.78 -15.69
C ALA A 96 4.68 2.88 -15.75
N ALA A 97 4.80 2.05 -16.78
CA ALA A 97 5.94 1.16 -16.97
C ALA A 97 7.24 1.94 -17.25
N ALA A 98 7.16 3.03 -18.03
CA ALA A 98 8.31 3.87 -18.35
C ALA A 98 8.79 4.62 -17.09
N ALA A 99 7.83 5.15 -16.31
CA ALA A 99 8.10 5.81 -15.04
C ALA A 99 8.71 4.85 -14.01
N CYS A 100 8.22 3.61 -13.93
CA CYS A 100 8.80 2.62 -13.02
C CYS A 100 10.21 2.23 -13.46
N ARG A 101 10.43 2.00 -14.77
CA ARG A 101 11.76 1.68 -15.29
C ARG A 101 12.77 2.78 -14.98
N ILE A 102 12.47 4.03 -15.33
CA ILE A 102 13.41 5.13 -15.08
C ILE A 102 13.67 5.25 -13.57
N ALA A 103 12.66 5.11 -12.71
CA ALA A 103 12.85 5.17 -11.27
C ALA A 103 13.85 4.12 -10.76
N VAL A 104 13.70 2.87 -11.21
CA VAL A 104 14.60 1.78 -10.86
C VAL A 104 16.02 2.00 -11.38
N GLU A 105 16.19 2.41 -12.63
CA GLU A 105 17.53 2.66 -13.18
C GLU A 105 18.21 3.81 -12.45
N LEU A 106 17.46 4.86 -12.04
CA LEU A 106 18.00 5.95 -11.22
C LEU A 106 18.39 5.48 -9.80
N MET A 107 17.64 4.53 -9.21
CA MET A 107 18.02 3.90 -7.95
C MET A 107 19.33 3.10 -8.08
N LEU A 108 19.47 2.33 -9.18
CA LEU A 108 20.69 1.60 -9.49
C LEU A 108 21.88 2.52 -9.74
N CYS A 109 21.66 3.65 -10.41
CA CYS A 109 22.69 4.68 -10.65
C CYS A 109 23.10 5.47 -9.41
N ALA A 110 22.30 5.44 -8.34
CA ALA A 110 22.62 6.08 -7.08
C ALA A 110 23.38 5.13 -6.12
N ALA A 111 23.32 3.82 -6.35
CA ALA A 111 24.00 2.86 -5.51
C ALA A 111 25.54 2.96 -5.69
N PRO A 112 26.32 2.96 -4.60
CA PRO A 112 27.77 2.93 -4.66
C PRO A 112 28.22 1.55 -5.15
N SER A 113 28.30 1.36 -6.47
CA SER A 113 28.76 0.10 -7.06
C SER A 113 30.30 0.07 -7.11
N PRO A 114 30.96 -1.01 -6.66
CA PRO A 114 32.41 -1.16 -6.72
C PRO A 114 32.98 -1.47 -8.12
N ALA A 115 32.18 -1.45 -9.20
CA ALA A 115 32.60 -1.91 -10.53
C ALA A 115 32.26 -0.95 -11.69
N ASP A 116 33.04 -1.06 -12.77
CA ASP A 116 32.83 -0.43 -14.07
C ASP A 116 31.43 -0.65 -14.66
N ALA A 117 30.76 -1.75 -14.30
CA ALA A 117 29.42 -2.10 -14.78
C ALA A 117 28.34 -1.02 -14.49
N GLY A 118 28.51 -0.23 -13.42
CA GLY A 118 27.61 0.89 -13.13
C GLY A 118 27.86 2.12 -14.01
N ARG A 119 29.09 2.32 -14.51
CA ARG A 119 29.46 3.52 -15.28
C ARG A 119 28.75 3.56 -16.63
N ASP A 120 28.71 2.43 -17.34
CA ASP A 120 28.10 2.37 -18.67
C ASP A 120 26.57 2.45 -18.60
N ARG A 121 25.95 1.83 -17.58
CA ARG A 121 24.49 1.86 -17.39
C ARG A 121 23.96 3.28 -17.15
N CYS A 122 24.74 4.11 -16.47
CA CYS A 122 24.36 5.45 -16.04
C CYS A 122 24.87 6.57 -16.94
N GLN A 123 25.41 6.23 -18.12
CA GLN A 123 25.88 7.22 -19.08
C GLN A 123 24.75 8.20 -19.45
N GLY A 124 25.01 9.49 -19.29
CA GLY A 124 24.04 10.55 -19.59
C GLY A 124 23.05 10.88 -18.47
N VAL A 125 23.07 10.17 -17.34
CA VAL A 125 22.25 10.49 -16.16
C VAL A 125 22.99 11.51 -15.28
N ASP A 126 22.56 12.76 -15.30
CA ASP A 126 23.12 13.80 -14.44
C ASP A 126 22.70 13.65 -12.95
N ALA A 127 23.33 14.41 -12.06
CA ALA A 127 23.06 14.36 -10.63
C ALA A 127 21.63 14.79 -10.24
N GLY A 128 21.05 15.75 -10.96
CA GLY A 128 19.69 16.23 -10.74
C GLY A 128 18.67 15.17 -11.13
N LEU A 129 18.90 14.43 -12.22
CA LEU A 129 18.05 13.34 -12.63
C LEU A 129 18.18 12.13 -11.68
N ARG A 130 19.39 11.81 -11.19
CA ARG A 130 19.57 10.76 -10.17
C ARG A 130 18.66 10.98 -8.95
N GLY A 131 18.56 12.22 -8.46
CA GLY A 131 17.67 12.58 -7.34
C GLY A 131 16.16 12.44 -7.61
N LYS A 132 15.73 12.11 -8.83
CA LYS A 132 14.29 11.96 -9.20
C LYS A 132 13.77 10.52 -9.13
N ALA A 133 14.54 9.58 -8.59
CA ALA A 133 14.12 8.18 -8.49
C ALA A 133 12.77 8.02 -7.77
N ALA A 134 12.63 8.61 -6.58
CA ALA A 134 11.39 8.58 -5.80
C ALA A 134 10.21 9.25 -6.53
N PHE A 135 10.46 10.36 -7.22
CA PHE A 135 9.45 11.07 -8.01
C PHE A 135 8.85 10.17 -9.10
N TYR A 136 9.70 9.52 -9.90
CA TYR A 136 9.22 8.62 -10.95
C TYR A 136 8.59 7.35 -10.40
N LEU A 137 9.07 6.82 -9.26
CA LEU A 137 8.46 5.65 -8.64
C LEU A 137 7.06 5.96 -8.13
N ARG A 138 6.88 7.13 -7.48
CA ARG A 138 5.55 7.62 -7.10
C ARG A 138 4.64 7.76 -8.31
N LYS A 139 5.15 8.36 -9.39
CA LYS A 139 4.38 8.56 -10.63
C LYS A 139 3.87 7.24 -11.19
N ALA A 140 4.73 6.22 -11.24
CA ALA A 140 4.35 4.87 -11.67
C ALA A 140 3.34 4.20 -10.72
N ALA A 141 3.54 4.35 -9.41
CA ALA A 141 2.66 3.82 -8.38
C ALA A 141 1.25 4.43 -8.47
N LEU A 142 1.16 5.75 -8.64
CA LEU A 142 -0.09 6.48 -8.84
C LEU A 142 -0.78 6.09 -10.15
N ALA A 143 -0.02 5.76 -11.19
CA ALA A 143 -0.52 5.23 -12.45
C ALA A 143 -0.88 3.73 -12.39
N GLY A 144 -0.78 3.08 -11.22
CA GLY A 144 -1.23 1.71 -10.99
C GLY A 144 -0.21 0.63 -11.29
N ASN A 145 1.06 0.96 -11.55
CA ASN A 145 2.11 -0.05 -11.66
C ASN A 145 2.33 -0.73 -10.30
N ARG A 146 2.13 -2.05 -10.27
CA ARG A 146 2.06 -2.84 -9.04
C ARG A 146 3.40 -2.97 -8.33
N ASP A 147 4.47 -3.19 -9.08
CA ASP A 147 5.82 -3.21 -8.50
C ASP A 147 6.24 -1.83 -7.99
N ALA A 148 5.91 -0.76 -8.72
CA ALA A 148 6.15 0.60 -8.26
C ALA A 148 5.40 0.91 -6.96
N LEU A 149 4.13 0.48 -6.83
CA LEU A 149 3.34 0.61 -5.61
C LEU A 149 4.07 0.01 -4.40
N LEU A 150 4.56 -1.23 -4.52
CA LEU A 150 5.25 -1.91 -3.43
C LEU A 150 6.59 -1.24 -3.09
N ARG A 151 7.40 -0.94 -4.11
CA ARG A 151 8.73 -0.34 -3.92
C ARG A 151 8.64 1.08 -3.35
N TYR A 152 7.67 1.86 -3.82
CA TYR A 152 7.42 3.19 -3.28
C TYR A 152 6.97 3.11 -1.82
N ALA A 153 6.02 2.23 -1.51
CA ALA A 153 5.49 2.11 -0.16
C ALA A 153 6.48 1.50 0.84
N ALA A 154 7.36 0.60 0.42
CA ALA A 154 8.37 0.01 1.30
C ALA A 154 9.33 1.05 1.87
N GLY A 155 9.78 2.02 1.06
CA GLY A 155 10.78 3.02 1.45
C GLY A 155 12.08 2.38 2.01
N PRO A 156 12.98 3.21 2.59
CA PRO A 156 13.54 4.35 1.88
C PRO A 156 14.16 3.93 0.53
N PHE A 157 14.12 4.84 -0.42
CA PHE A 157 14.89 4.71 -1.67
C PHE A 157 16.39 4.70 -1.34
N PRO A 158 17.25 4.05 -2.14
CA PRO A 158 18.68 3.90 -1.84
C PRO A 158 19.44 5.21 -1.55
N GLN A 159 18.91 6.36 -2.00
CA GLN A 159 19.45 7.69 -1.69
C GLN A 159 19.25 8.12 -0.22
N ALA A 160 18.23 7.59 0.45
CA ALA A 160 17.93 7.83 1.86
C ALA A 160 18.37 6.67 2.78
N ALA A 161 18.64 5.50 2.21
CA ALA A 161 19.13 4.32 2.93
C ALA A 161 20.63 4.38 3.26
N GLN A 162 21.39 5.32 2.68
CA GLN A 162 22.74 5.61 3.15
C GLN A 162 22.61 6.25 4.54
N ALA A 163 23.06 5.52 5.55
CA ALA A 163 22.79 5.80 6.97
C ALA A 163 23.16 7.22 7.46
N GLN A 164 23.93 7.97 6.66
CA GLN A 164 24.42 9.31 6.94
C GLN A 164 23.42 10.44 6.61
N ASP A 165 22.34 10.18 5.85
CA ASP A 165 21.42 11.22 5.35
C ASP A 165 19.94 11.05 5.77
N HIS A 166 19.65 10.24 6.80
CA HIS A 166 18.27 10.05 7.30
C HIS A 166 17.56 11.36 7.64
N GLU A 167 18.26 12.31 8.29
CA GLU A 167 17.70 13.63 8.62
C GLU A 167 17.32 14.41 7.36
N ARG A 168 18.14 14.35 6.31
CA ARG A 168 17.88 15.00 5.03
C ARG A 168 16.67 14.39 4.33
N TYR A 169 16.50 13.07 4.41
CA TYR A 169 15.34 12.40 3.85
C TYR A 169 14.04 12.82 4.55
N LEU A 170 14.04 12.91 5.89
CA LEU A 170 12.87 13.37 6.65
C LEU A 170 12.49 14.83 6.33
N GLN A 171 13.44 15.63 5.85
CA GLN A 171 13.23 17.02 5.41
C GLN A 171 12.83 17.13 3.93
N ASP A 172 12.88 16.04 3.16
CA ASP A 172 12.52 16.05 1.75
C ASP A 172 11.00 16.30 1.60
N PRO A 173 10.56 17.24 0.75
CA PRO A 173 9.14 17.48 0.54
C PRO A 173 8.36 16.23 0.09
N GLY A 174 9.01 15.31 -0.63
CA GLY A 174 8.45 14.03 -1.04
C GLY A 174 8.25 13.04 0.10
N PHE A 175 8.86 13.25 1.26
CA PHE A 175 8.62 12.44 2.45
C PHE A 175 7.19 12.60 2.96
N ALA A 176 6.66 13.83 2.99
CA ALA A 176 5.29 14.08 3.43
C ALA A 176 4.26 13.41 2.51
N ASP A 177 4.50 13.47 1.19
CA ASP A 177 3.70 12.74 0.20
C ASP A 177 3.73 11.23 0.46
N TRP A 178 4.94 10.67 0.61
CA TRP A 178 5.12 9.24 0.90
C TRP A 178 4.43 8.81 2.20
N TYR A 179 4.56 9.60 3.26
CA TYR A 179 3.96 9.37 4.56
C TYR A 179 2.42 9.29 4.51
N GLY A 180 1.80 10.05 3.61
CA GLY A 180 0.36 10.01 3.36
C GLY A 180 -0.09 8.86 2.44
N GLU A 181 0.80 8.37 1.57
CA GLU A 181 0.44 7.49 0.45
C GLU A 181 0.81 6.02 0.64
N ALA A 182 1.87 5.70 1.39
CA ALA A 182 2.45 4.36 1.45
C ALA A 182 1.46 3.27 1.88
N VAL A 183 0.78 3.45 3.02
CA VAL A 183 -0.17 2.46 3.54
C VAL A 183 -1.39 2.28 2.61
N PRO A 184 -2.07 3.35 2.14
CA PRO A 184 -3.12 3.21 1.13
C PRO A 184 -2.66 2.51 -0.16
N MET A 185 -1.42 2.72 -0.60
CA MET A 185 -0.85 2.02 -1.76
C MET A 185 -0.71 0.51 -1.52
N LEU A 186 -0.21 0.10 -0.35
CA LEU A 186 -0.14 -1.32 0.01
C LEU A 186 -1.52 -1.96 0.12
N GLN A 187 -2.49 -1.24 0.68
CA GLN A 187 -3.87 -1.73 0.75
C GLN A 187 -4.46 -1.93 -0.65
N ARG A 188 -4.20 -1.02 -1.61
CA ARG A 188 -4.60 -1.20 -3.01
C ARG A 188 -3.91 -2.39 -3.67
N ALA A 189 -2.60 -2.55 -3.46
CA ALA A 189 -1.85 -3.69 -3.98
C ALA A 189 -2.36 -5.03 -3.41
N LEU A 190 -2.69 -5.06 -2.12
CA LEU A 190 -3.29 -6.22 -1.47
C LEU A 190 -4.67 -6.56 -2.04
N GLN A 191 -5.53 -5.54 -2.24
CA GLN A 191 -6.85 -5.73 -2.86
C GLN A 191 -6.74 -6.25 -4.30
N ALA A 192 -5.67 -5.89 -5.02
CA ALA A 192 -5.35 -6.42 -6.34
C ALA A 192 -4.72 -7.83 -6.31
N GLY A 193 -4.65 -8.48 -5.14
CA GLY A 193 -4.10 -9.81 -4.97
C GLY A 193 -2.56 -9.84 -4.97
N ASP A 194 -1.88 -8.78 -4.50
CA ASP A 194 -0.44 -8.84 -4.21
C ASP A 194 -0.14 -9.38 -2.82
N PRO A 195 0.42 -10.61 -2.72
CA PRO A 195 0.73 -11.16 -1.42
C PRO A 195 1.94 -10.46 -0.77
N ARG A 196 2.82 -9.80 -1.54
CA ARG A 196 3.93 -9.01 -0.99
C ARG A 196 3.42 -7.82 -0.19
N ALA A 197 2.28 -7.24 -0.58
CA ALA A 197 1.65 -6.17 0.18
C ALA A 197 1.18 -6.65 1.57
N ALA A 198 0.68 -7.88 1.69
CA ALA A 198 0.34 -8.46 3.00
C ALA A 198 1.58 -8.61 3.88
N LEU A 199 2.71 -8.98 3.31
CA LEU A 199 3.98 -9.09 4.04
C LEU A 199 4.49 -7.73 4.53
N LEU A 200 4.51 -6.71 3.66
CA LEU A 200 4.90 -5.35 4.03
C LEU A 200 3.98 -4.78 5.13
N LEU A 201 2.67 -4.99 5.00
CA LEU A 201 1.71 -4.57 6.03
C LEU A 201 1.87 -5.36 7.33
N ALA A 202 2.18 -6.65 7.27
CA ALA A 202 2.40 -7.47 8.46
C ALA A 202 3.60 -6.98 9.28
N ASN A 203 4.67 -6.58 8.59
CA ASN A 203 5.87 -6.02 9.21
C ASN A 203 5.60 -4.62 9.77
N ALA A 204 4.93 -3.77 8.98
CA ALA A 204 4.59 -2.41 9.41
C ALA A 204 3.86 -2.36 10.76
N TYR A 205 2.93 -3.28 11.01
CA TYR A 205 2.17 -3.30 12.27
C TYR A 205 2.83 -4.10 13.40
N SER A 206 4.00 -4.73 13.19
CA SER A 206 4.61 -5.62 14.18
C SER A 206 5.67 -5.01 15.07
N ASP A 207 6.50 -4.12 14.52
CA ASP A 207 7.63 -3.52 15.21
C ASP A 207 8.22 -2.35 14.42
N ASP A 208 8.70 -1.32 15.11
CA ASP A 208 9.24 -0.07 14.55
C ASP A 208 10.64 -0.19 13.89
N GLN A 209 10.92 -1.24 13.11
CA GLN A 209 12.27 -1.47 12.54
C GLN A 209 12.53 -0.72 11.22
N GLY A 210 11.49 -0.28 10.52
CA GLY A 210 11.54 0.43 9.25
C GLY A 210 10.82 1.77 9.26
N LEU A 211 11.02 2.56 8.20
CA LEU A 211 10.34 3.86 8.03
C LEU A 211 8.82 3.70 7.91
N LEU A 212 8.36 2.65 7.23
CA LEU A 212 6.95 2.34 7.12
C LEU A 212 6.35 1.95 8.48
N ASP A 213 7.17 1.34 9.35
CA ASP A 213 6.76 0.88 10.65
C ASP A 213 6.62 2.08 11.60
N ALA A 214 7.57 3.02 11.58
CA ALA A 214 7.49 4.30 12.29
C ALA A 214 6.26 5.16 11.90
N ARG A 215 5.57 4.85 10.80
CA ARG A 215 4.34 5.53 10.38
C ARG A 215 3.09 4.98 11.07
N VAL A 216 3.02 3.67 11.30
CA VAL A 216 1.80 3.02 11.78
C VAL A 216 2.01 2.61 13.24
N PRO A 217 1.07 2.92 14.15
CA PRO A 217 1.17 2.39 15.50
C PRO A 217 1.20 0.87 15.47
N ASP A 218 2.05 0.26 16.29
CA ASP A 218 2.02 -1.16 16.58
C ASP A 218 0.59 -1.60 16.86
N ASP A 219 0.10 -2.54 16.04
CA ASP A 219 -1.21 -3.15 16.21
C ASP A 219 -1.05 -4.66 16.02
N PRO A 220 -0.84 -5.42 17.12
CA PRO A 220 -0.57 -6.84 17.03
C PRO A 220 -1.75 -7.61 16.41
N ALA A 221 -2.97 -7.08 16.46
CA ALA A 221 -4.13 -7.71 15.84
C ALA A 221 -4.12 -7.52 14.30
N LEU A 222 -3.73 -6.33 13.81
CA LEU A 222 -3.56 -6.11 12.37
C LEU A 222 -2.34 -6.87 11.82
N ALA A 223 -1.22 -6.88 12.55
CA ALA A 223 -0.05 -7.69 12.18
C ALA A 223 -0.42 -9.18 12.09
N TYR A 224 -1.10 -9.72 13.11
CA TYR A 224 -1.57 -11.11 13.12
C TYR A 224 -2.52 -11.41 11.95
N ARG A 225 -3.47 -10.51 11.64
CA ARG A 225 -4.37 -10.67 10.49
C ARG A 225 -3.61 -10.88 9.18
N TYR A 226 -2.57 -10.08 8.92
CA TYR A 226 -1.80 -10.20 7.69
C TYR A 226 -0.86 -11.43 7.69
N ARG A 227 -0.26 -11.77 8.84
CA ARG A 227 0.53 -13.03 8.98
C ARG A 227 -0.33 -14.28 8.80
N LEU A 228 -1.57 -14.25 9.28
CA LEU A 228 -2.53 -15.33 9.08
C LEU A 228 -2.95 -15.44 7.60
N LEU A 229 -3.17 -14.31 6.92
CA LEU A 229 -3.42 -14.30 5.47
C LEU A 229 -2.25 -14.94 4.70
N LEU A 230 -1.00 -14.60 5.04
CA LEU A 230 0.19 -15.24 4.45
C LEU A 230 0.24 -16.74 4.73
N SER A 231 -0.23 -17.19 5.90
CA SER A 231 -0.30 -18.61 6.26
C SER A 231 -1.33 -19.35 5.39
N TYR A 232 -2.51 -18.75 5.15
CA TYR A 232 -3.49 -19.29 4.20
C TYR A 232 -2.93 -19.39 2.78
N LEU A 233 -2.22 -18.35 2.31
CA LEU A 233 -1.59 -18.33 1.00
C LEU A 233 -0.49 -19.40 0.85
N LYS A 234 0.18 -19.79 1.93
CA LYS A 234 1.21 -20.84 1.95
C LYS A 234 0.65 -22.23 2.29
N ALA A 235 -0.65 -22.35 2.55
CA ALA A 235 -1.26 -23.54 3.17
C ALA A 235 -0.51 -24.01 4.44
N GLY A 236 0.03 -23.05 5.20
CA GLY A 236 0.81 -23.28 6.41
C GLY A 236 -0.02 -23.20 7.70
N PRO A 237 0.57 -23.57 8.85
CA PRO A 237 -0.09 -23.41 10.15
C PRO A 237 -0.32 -21.93 10.49
N ALA A 238 -1.32 -21.66 11.31
CA ALA A 238 -1.54 -20.32 11.84
C ALA A 238 -0.34 -19.87 12.70
N PRO A 239 0.05 -18.59 12.67
CA PRO A 239 1.13 -18.07 13.50
C PRO A 239 0.73 -18.06 14.98
N ASP A 240 1.70 -17.95 15.89
CA ASP A 240 1.42 -17.86 17.33
C ASP A 240 0.55 -16.63 17.65
N VAL A 241 -0.37 -16.82 18.59
CA VAL A 241 -1.39 -15.87 19.06
C VAL A 241 -1.29 -15.58 20.56
N SER A 242 -0.25 -16.07 21.23
CA SER A 242 -0.12 -16.07 22.69
C SER A 242 -0.32 -14.70 23.36
N THR A 243 -0.11 -13.60 22.64
CA THR A 243 -0.26 -12.23 23.13
C THR A 243 -1.62 -11.58 22.85
N LEU A 244 -2.50 -12.18 22.04
CA LEU A 244 -3.76 -11.57 21.62
C LEU A 244 -4.95 -12.00 22.47
N ALA A 245 -5.84 -11.04 22.75
CA ALA A 245 -7.14 -11.36 23.36
C ALA A 245 -7.99 -12.18 22.39
N LEU A 246 -8.84 -13.09 22.92
CA LEU A 246 -9.71 -13.96 22.13
C LEU A 246 -10.53 -13.19 21.08
N ARG A 247 -11.07 -12.03 21.44
CA ARG A 247 -11.86 -11.18 20.53
C ARG A 247 -11.04 -10.67 19.35
N GLN A 248 -9.83 -10.17 19.61
CA GLN A 248 -8.92 -9.68 18.57
C GLN A 248 -8.55 -10.81 17.60
N ARG A 249 -8.27 -12.01 18.14
CA ARG A 249 -7.97 -13.19 17.33
C ARG A 249 -9.12 -13.57 16.39
N VAL A 250 -10.35 -13.67 16.92
CA VAL A 250 -11.53 -14.03 16.12
C VAL A 250 -11.82 -12.99 15.03
N ASP A 251 -11.69 -11.70 15.35
CA ASP A 251 -11.91 -10.63 14.37
C ASP A 251 -10.81 -10.63 13.28
N ALA A 252 -9.54 -10.83 13.65
CA ALA A 252 -8.43 -10.96 12.71
C ALA A 252 -8.59 -12.18 11.79
N GLU A 253 -9.00 -13.33 12.33
CA GLU A 253 -9.29 -14.55 11.55
C GLU A 253 -10.37 -14.32 10.51
N ARG A 254 -11.50 -13.72 10.92
CA ARG A 254 -12.61 -13.40 10.01
C ARG A 254 -12.16 -12.47 8.88
N GLN A 255 -11.36 -11.45 9.20
CA GLN A 255 -10.88 -10.49 8.22
C GLN A 255 -9.82 -11.10 7.29
N ALA A 256 -8.89 -11.91 7.80
CA ALA A 256 -7.90 -12.62 6.98
C ALA A 256 -8.59 -13.58 6.00
N GLN A 257 -9.60 -14.34 6.45
CA GLN A 257 -10.38 -15.21 5.58
C GLN A 257 -11.15 -14.44 4.50
N ARG A 258 -11.71 -13.27 4.87
CA ARG A 258 -12.38 -12.39 3.91
C ARG A 258 -11.41 -11.92 2.83
N LEU A 259 -10.22 -11.44 3.21
CA LEU A 259 -9.17 -11.03 2.26
C LEU A 259 -8.72 -12.21 1.37
N PHE A 260 -8.54 -13.41 1.93
CA PHE A 260 -8.16 -14.60 1.18
C PHE A 260 -9.21 -14.98 0.12
N ARG A 261 -10.50 -14.85 0.44
CA ARG A 261 -11.59 -15.04 -0.53
C ARG A 261 -11.63 -13.94 -1.58
N GLU A 262 -11.67 -12.67 -1.15
CA GLU A 262 -11.95 -11.53 -2.02
C GLU A 262 -10.76 -11.19 -2.94
N ALA A 263 -9.53 -11.18 -2.41
CA ALA A 263 -8.35 -10.76 -3.18
C ALA A 263 -7.60 -11.92 -3.86
N PHE A 264 -7.74 -13.16 -3.35
CA PHE A 264 -6.98 -14.32 -3.83
C PHE A 264 -7.84 -15.49 -4.31
N GLY A 265 -9.17 -15.37 -4.24
CA GLY A 265 -10.09 -16.41 -4.70
C GLY A 265 -9.95 -17.74 -3.95
N SER A 266 -9.52 -17.70 -2.68
CA SER A 266 -9.29 -18.89 -1.84
C SER A 266 -8.24 -19.88 -2.36
N ARG A 267 -7.27 -19.41 -3.15
CA ARG A 267 -6.19 -20.26 -3.68
C ARG A 267 -4.87 -19.99 -2.98
N ALA A 268 -4.21 -21.06 -2.55
CA ALA A 268 -2.82 -21.01 -2.12
C ALA A 268 -1.90 -20.65 -3.30
N LEU A 269 -0.76 -20.05 -3.00
CA LEU A 269 0.27 -19.71 -3.96
C LEU A 269 1.14 -20.92 -4.26
N ALA A 270 1.56 -21.06 -5.52
CA ALA A 270 2.50 -22.09 -5.94
C ALA A 270 3.94 -21.82 -5.46
N ALA A 271 4.28 -20.55 -5.24
CA ALA A 271 5.60 -20.11 -4.84
C ALA A 271 5.54 -19.34 -3.51
N PRO A 272 6.63 -19.37 -2.70
CA PRO A 272 6.70 -18.58 -1.48
C PRO A 272 6.65 -17.08 -1.80
N VAL A 273 5.99 -16.32 -0.93
CA VAL A 273 6.00 -14.85 -0.97
C VAL A 273 7.38 -14.38 -0.54
N SER A 274 8.10 -13.74 -1.46
CA SER A 274 9.38 -13.08 -1.14
C SER A 274 9.15 -11.66 -0.65
N ALA A 275 9.87 -11.26 0.40
CA ALA A 275 10.01 -9.85 0.79
C ALA A 275 10.96 -9.10 -0.14
N ASP A 276 11.68 -9.84 -0.98
CA ASP A 276 12.75 -9.30 -1.78
C ASP A 276 12.21 -8.33 -2.84
N LEU A 277 12.32 -7.04 -2.52
CA LEU A 277 12.17 -5.92 -3.44
C LEU A 277 13.54 -5.43 -3.90
N GLU A 278 14.62 -6.18 -3.67
CA GLU A 278 15.93 -5.81 -4.14
C GLU A 278 15.94 -5.72 -5.67
N LEU A 279 16.77 -4.81 -6.16
CA LEU A 279 16.95 -4.62 -7.58
C LEU A 279 18.06 -5.57 -8.04
N ARG A 280 17.69 -6.57 -8.83
CA ARG A 280 18.63 -7.54 -9.42
C ARG A 280 18.75 -7.26 -10.92
N PRO A 281 19.52 -6.24 -11.32
CA PRO A 281 19.57 -5.76 -12.70
C PRO A 281 20.06 -6.79 -13.72
N ASP A 282 20.74 -7.83 -13.26
CA ASP A 282 21.31 -8.90 -14.10
C ASP A 282 20.37 -10.13 -14.21
N ASP A 283 19.26 -10.13 -13.48
CA ASP A 283 18.25 -11.19 -13.54
C ASP A 283 17.02 -10.71 -14.33
N PRO A 284 16.89 -11.08 -15.62
CA PRO A 284 15.75 -10.68 -16.43
C PRO A 284 14.43 -11.30 -15.94
N ALA A 285 14.46 -12.41 -15.18
CA ALA A 285 13.27 -12.96 -14.54
C ALA A 285 12.84 -12.14 -13.32
N ALA A 286 13.75 -11.33 -12.77
CA ALA A 286 13.48 -10.34 -11.74
C ALA A 286 13.27 -8.92 -12.32
N ALA A 287 13.08 -8.78 -13.64
CA ALA A 287 12.87 -7.50 -14.30
C ALA A 287 11.70 -6.76 -13.63
N PRO A 288 11.98 -5.65 -12.92
CA PRO A 288 10.94 -4.97 -12.16
C PRO A 288 9.98 -4.27 -13.12
N CYS A 289 8.82 -3.86 -12.60
CA CYS A 289 7.88 -2.96 -13.27
C CYS A 289 6.98 -3.60 -14.34
N GLN A 290 6.72 -4.91 -14.24
CA GLN A 290 5.75 -5.61 -15.10
C GLN A 290 4.30 -5.34 -14.70
#